data_AF-A0A9D7GCU7-F1
#
_entry.id   AF-A0A9D7GCU7-F1
#
_cell.length_a   1.000
_cell.length_b   1.000
_cell.length_c   1.000
_cell.angle_alpha   90.00
_cell.angle_beta   90.00
_cell.angle_gamma   90.00
#
_symmetry.space_group_name_H-M   'P 1'
#
loop_
_entity.id
_entity.type
_entity.pdbx_description
1 polymer ?
#
loop_
_entity_poly.entity_id
_entity_poly.type
_entity_poly.pdbx_seq_one_letter_code
_entity_poly.pdbx_strand_id
1 'polypeptide(L)'
;MIRLNTALVRASAVRSVGGFREQFRAVEDWHLWLMLAGTGHRFAFLDDAACLSAVRVNPRGLSKDGPGMRRWHLPVLQDLWGRGSLDFFMRIKILVRYADFLLELRLIKREPVILLPLRRTAFLLQLVPITLAITPFWLFARPFRR
;
A
#
# COMPACT_ATOMS: atom_id res chain seq x y z
N MET A 1 -6.80 16.34 -28.42
CA MET A 1 -5.82 16.31 -27.30
C MET A 1 -6.41 15.47 -26.17
N ILE A 2 -5.71 14.40 -25.75
CA ILE A 2 -6.16 13.56 -24.62
C ILE A 2 -5.69 14.24 -23.33
N ARG A 3 -6.62 14.63 -22.45
CA ARG A 3 -6.31 15.15 -21.11
C ARG A 3 -6.33 13.97 -20.13
N LEU A 4 -5.18 13.57 -19.62
CA LEU A 4 -5.04 12.48 -18.66
C LEU A 4 -4.68 13.06 -17.30
N ASN A 5 -5.16 12.45 -16.23
CA ASN A 5 -4.66 12.78 -14.90
C ASN A 5 -3.20 12.31 -14.83
N THR A 6 -2.29 13.19 -14.43
CA THR A 6 -0.86 12.87 -14.37
C THR A 6 -0.23 13.60 -13.19
N ALA A 7 0.48 12.84 -12.36
CA ALA A 7 1.39 13.39 -11.39
C ALA A 7 2.74 13.67 -12.05
N LEU A 8 3.29 14.86 -11.83
CA LEU A 8 4.66 15.18 -12.25
C LEU A 8 5.62 14.82 -11.13
N VAL A 9 6.63 14.00 -11.47
CA VAL A 9 7.65 13.55 -10.51
C VAL A 9 9.02 13.77 -11.12
N ARG A 10 9.99 14.20 -10.29
CA ARG A 10 11.39 14.26 -10.73
C ARG A 10 11.87 12.85 -11.06
N ALA A 11 12.43 12.66 -12.25
CA ALA A 11 12.96 11.37 -12.67
C ALA A 11 14.02 10.82 -11.68
N SER A 12 14.82 11.68 -11.08
CA SER A 12 15.79 11.31 -10.05
C SER A 12 15.15 10.72 -8.79
N ALA A 13 13.98 11.22 -8.38
CA ALA A 13 13.25 10.70 -7.22
C ALA A 13 12.65 9.32 -7.51
N VAL A 14 12.11 9.09 -8.71
CA VAL A 14 11.63 7.75 -9.11
C VAL A 14 12.78 6.74 -9.15
N ARG A 15 13.93 7.15 -9.70
CA ARG A 15 15.13 6.30 -9.78
C ARG A 15 15.71 6.00 -8.40
N SER A 16 15.71 6.95 -7.46
CA SER A 16 16.27 6.75 -6.12
C SER A 16 15.53 5.67 -5.31
N VAL A 17 14.24 5.45 -5.58
CA VAL A 17 13.44 4.40 -4.93
C VAL A 17 13.36 3.09 -5.74
N GLY A 18 14.01 3.03 -6.90
CA GLY A 18 14.09 1.85 -7.77
C GLY A 18 12.91 1.69 -8.75
N GLY A 19 12.10 2.73 -8.96
CA GLY A 19 11.01 2.73 -9.93
C GLY A 19 9.82 1.82 -9.59
N PHE A 20 9.00 1.54 -10.59
CA PHE A 20 7.82 0.68 -10.47
C PHE A 20 8.21 -0.79 -10.37
N ARG A 21 7.46 -1.55 -9.58
CA ARG A 21 7.58 -3.02 -9.54
C ARG A 21 6.46 -3.65 -10.35
N GLU A 22 6.83 -4.33 -11.43
CA GLU A 22 5.89 -4.93 -12.39
C GLU A 22 4.90 -5.94 -11.78
N GLN A 23 5.28 -6.56 -10.66
CA GLN A 23 4.42 -7.47 -9.91
C GLN A 23 3.18 -6.76 -9.30
N PHE A 24 3.18 -5.43 -9.13
CA PHE A 24 2.12 -4.68 -8.45
C PHE A 24 1.13 -3.99 -9.39
N ARG A 25 0.83 -4.55 -10.58
CA ARG A 25 0.04 -3.91 -11.65
C ARG A 25 -1.25 -3.17 -11.25
N ALA A 26 -1.96 -3.59 -10.20
CA ALA A 26 -3.20 -2.94 -9.76
C ALA A 26 -2.98 -1.80 -8.75
N VAL A 27 -1.79 -1.70 -8.17
CA VAL A 27 -1.44 -0.78 -7.07
C VAL A 27 -0.03 -0.20 -7.22
N GLU A 28 0.50 -0.16 -8.45
CA GLU A 28 1.88 0.22 -8.74
C GLU A 28 2.16 1.67 -8.36
N ASP A 29 1.23 2.57 -8.68
CA ASP A 29 1.30 3.99 -8.27
C ASP A 29 1.30 4.11 -6.75
N TRP A 30 0.42 3.40 -6.07
CA TRP A 30 0.33 3.44 -4.61
C TRP A 30 1.63 2.95 -3.95
N HIS A 31 2.23 1.87 -4.46
CA HIS A 31 3.54 1.41 -4.00
C HIS A 31 4.62 2.47 -4.22
N LEU A 32 4.68 3.09 -5.40
CA LEU A 32 5.64 4.15 -5.70
C LEU A 32 5.47 5.35 -4.76
N TRP A 33 4.24 5.79 -4.50
CA TRP A 33 3.98 6.92 -3.60
C TRP A 33 4.39 6.64 -2.17
N LEU A 34 4.11 5.43 -1.66
CA LEU A 34 4.57 5.02 -0.33
C LEU A 34 6.09 4.96 -0.25
N MET A 35 6.75 4.50 -1.30
CA MET A 35 8.21 4.46 -1.39
C MET A 35 8.82 5.86 -1.33
N LEU A 36 8.29 6.79 -2.12
CA LEU A 36 8.75 8.19 -2.14
C LEU A 36 8.49 8.87 -0.78
N ALA A 37 7.32 8.68 -0.19
CA ALA A 37 7.01 9.19 1.14
C ALA A 37 7.96 8.63 2.20
N GLY A 38 8.23 7.32 2.12
CA GLY A 38 9.11 6.60 3.03
C GLY A 38 10.59 6.96 2.91
N THR A 39 11.00 7.74 1.91
CA THR A 39 12.36 8.30 1.77
C THR A 39 12.39 9.81 2.04
N GLY A 40 11.32 10.38 2.58
CA GLY A 40 11.24 11.78 2.97
C GLY A 40 10.85 12.74 1.84
N HIS A 41 10.53 12.24 0.65
CA HIS A 41 9.93 13.08 -0.38
C HIS A 41 8.53 13.52 0.04
N ARG A 42 8.14 14.71 -0.42
CA ARG A 42 6.85 15.32 -0.14
C ARG A 42 6.08 15.53 -1.43
N PHE A 43 4.75 15.50 -1.31
CA PHE A 43 3.84 15.77 -2.42
C PHE A 43 3.24 17.14 -2.24
N ALA A 44 3.09 17.87 -3.34
CA ALA A 44 2.36 19.12 -3.40
C ALA A 44 1.20 18.95 -4.37
N PHE A 45 0.01 19.36 -3.96
CA PHE A 45 -1.12 19.50 -4.84
C PHE A 45 -1.01 20.85 -5.56
N LEU A 46 -1.14 20.84 -6.88
CA LEU A 46 -1.16 22.06 -7.68
C LEU A 46 -2.61 22.53 -7.80
N ASP A 47 -2.97 23.50 -6.98
CA ASP A 47 -4.29 24.12 -6.96
C ASP A 47 -4.35 25.25 -8.00
N ASP A 48 -4.40 24.87 -9.27
CA ASP A 48 -4.49 25.79 -10.41
C ASP A 48 -5.71 25.44 -11.27
N ALA A 49 -6.60 26.42 -11.48
CA ALA A 49 -7.79 26.27 -12.29
C ALA A 49 -7.49 25.92 -13.76
N ALA A 50 -6.29 26.24 -14.26
CA ALA A 50 -5.85 25.83 -15.60
C ALA A 50 -5.45 24.34 -15.67
N CYS A 51 -5.21 23.67 -14.53
CA CYS A 51 -4.87 22.24 -14.48
C CYS A 51 -6.11 21.34 -14.58
N LEU A 52 -6.77 21.37 -15.74
CA LEU A 52 -7.94 20.54 -16.03
C LEU A 52 -7.54 19.15 -16.57
N SER A 53 -8.02 18.10 -15.91
CA SER A 53 -7.92 16.73 -16.39
C SER A 53 -9.29 16.21 -16.84
N ALA A 54 -9.35 15.46 -17.94
CA ALA A 54 -10.55 14.70 -18.28
C ALA A 54 -10.53 13.38 -17.50
N VAL A 55 -11.65 13.06 -16.85
CA VAL A 55 -11.81 11.77 -16.15
C VAL A 55 -12.59 10.83 -17.05
N ARG A 56 -11.95 9.74 -17.48
CA ARG A 56 -12.64 8.68 -18.21
C ARG A 56 -13.25 7.69 -17.23
N VAL A 57 -14.56 7.52 -17.28
CA VAL A 57 -15.24 6.44 -16.56
C VAL A 57 -15.19 5.19 -17.43
N ASN A 58 -14.43 4.19 -16.99
CA ASN A 58 -14.40 2.87 -17.61
C ASN A 58 -14.84 1.82 -16.57
N PRO A 59 -15.96 1.11 -16.78
CA PRO A 59 -16.43 0.05 -15.87
C PRO A 59 -15.41 -1.08 -15.67
N ARG A 60 -14.53 -1.33 -16.65
CA ARG A 60 -13.48 -2.34 -16.61
C ARG A 60 -12.09 -1.76 -16.26
N GLY A 61 -12.05 -0.52 -15.77
CA GLY A 61 -10.78 0.10 -15.35
C GLY A 61 -10.17 -0.63 -14.14
N LEU A 62 -8.84 -0.63 -14.03
CA LEU A 62 -8.12 -1.24 -12.91
C LEU A 62 -8.56 -0.69 -11.54
N SER A 63 -8.95 0.59 -11.48
CA SER A 63 -9.51 1.22 -10.27
C SER A 63 -10.85 0.65 -9.81
N LYS A 64 -11.51 -0.18 -10.63
CA LYS A 64 -12.72 -0.93 -10.29
C LYS A 64 -12.43 -2.38 -9.89
N ASP A 65 -11.20 -2.88 -10.12
CA ASP A 65 -10.76 -4.21 -9.70
C ASP A 65 -10.36 -4.22 -8.21
N GLY A 66 -11.37 -4.07 -7.34
CA GLY A 66 -11.19 -4.14 -5.89
C GLY A 66 -10.47 -5.42 -5.42
N PRO A 67 -10.84 -6.63 -5.89
CA PRO A 67 -10.13 -7.85 -5.55
C PRO A 67 -8.64 -7.82 -5.94
N GLY A 68 -8.33 -7.37 -7.17
CA GLY A 68 -6.94 -7.22 -7.63
C GLY A 68 -6.15 -6.24 -6.77
N MET A 69 -6.74 -5.11 -6.40
CA MET A 69 -6.10 -4.13 -5.51
C MET A 69 -5.85 -4.70 -4.10
N ARG A 70 -6.84 -5.37 -3.51
CA ARG A 70 -6.71 -5.98 -2.17
C ARG A 70 -5.63 -7.05 -2.12
N ARG A 71 -5.55 -7.87 -3.18
CA ARG A 71 -4.55 -8.94 -3.32
C ARG A 71 -3.12 -8.44 -3.16
N TRP A 72 -2.82 -7.23 -3.63
CA TRP A 72 -1.48 -6.64 -3.59
C TRP A 72 -1.24 -5.72 -2.39
N HIS A 73 -2.24 -5.46 -1.56
CA HIS A 73 -2.13 -4.56 -0.41
C HIS A 73 -1.07 -5.03 0.60
N LEU A 74 -1.17 -6.29 1.06
CA LEU A 74 -0.24 -6.87 2.02
C LEU A 74 1.20 -6.98 1.47
N PRO A 75 1.43 -7.50 0.25
CA PRO A 75 2.76 -7.49 -0.38
C PRO A 75 3.43 -6.12 -0.41
N VAL A 76 2.69 -5.05 -0.69
CA VAL A 76 3.22 -3.68 -0.69
C VAL A 76 3.71 -3.28 0.70
N LEU A 77 2.92 -3.55 1.74
CA LEU A 77 3.30 -3.25 3.12
C LEU A 77 4.54 -4.05 3.57
N GLN A 78 4.64 -5.32 3.20
CA GLN A 78 5.83 -6.14 3.48
C GLN A 78 7.07 -5.59 2.77
N ASP A 79 6.95 -5.17 1.52
CA ASP A 79 8.07 -4.58 0.77
C ASP A 79 8.54 -3.27 1.42
N LEU A 80 7.58 -2.42 1.82
CA LEU A 80 7.87 -1.13 2.45
C LEU A 80 8.61 -1.31 3.78
N TRP A 81 8.15 -2.28 4.60
CA TRP A 81 8.85 -2.66 5.83
C TRP A 81 10.27 -3.20 5.53
N GLY A 82 10.41 -3.99 4.47
CA GLY A 82 11.65 -4.67 4.09
C GLY A 82 12.75 -3.74 3.58
N ARG A 83 12.43 -2.60 2.95
CA ARG A 83 13.42 -1.71 2.31
C ARG A 83 14.19 -0.82 3.27
N GLY A 84 13.73 -0.70 4.51
CA GLY A 84 14.52 -0.14 5.61
C GLY A 84 14.64 1.39 5.67
N SER A 85 14.04 2.13 4.73
CA SER A 85 14.03 3.60 4.73
C SER A 85 13.15 4.21 5.82
N LEU A 86 12.33 3.39 6.47
CA LEU A 86 11.37 3.80 7.48
C LEU A 86 11.96 3.79 8.88
N ASP A 87 11.60 4.81 9.67
CA ASP A 87 11.85 4.87 11.10
C ASP A 87 11.15 3.73 11.87
N PHE A 88 11.54 3.56 13.12
CA PHE A 88 11.02 2.50 13.99
C PHE A 88 9.50 2.56 14.18
N PHE A 89 8.93 3.75 14.39
CA PHE A 89 7.51 3.93 14.63
C PHE A 89 6.68 3.62 13.38
N MET A 90 7.16 4.03 12.21
CA MET A 90 6.54 3.71 10.92
C MET A 90 6.58 2.22 10.62
N ARG A 91 7.68 1.53 10.96
CA ARG A 91 7.74 0.06 10.85
C ARG A 91 6.69 -0.62 11.73
N ILE A 92 6.53 -0.18 12.98
CA ILE A 92 5.45 -0.69 13.86
C ILE A 92 4.08 -0.39 13.26
N LYS A 93 3.84 0.85 12.80
CA LYS A 93 2.56 1.24 12.17
C LYS A 93 2.24 0.35 10.96
N ILE A 94 3.22 0.03 10.13
CA ILE A 94 3.05 -0.90 9.02
C ILE A 94 2.70 -2.29 9.50
N LEU A 95 3.38 -2.82 10.53
CA LEU A 95 3.06 -4.14 11.06
C LEU A 95 1.65 -4.20 11.64
N VAL A 96 1.22 -3.17 12.37
CA VAL A 96 -0.16 -3.05 12.88
C VAL A 96 -1.16 -2.98 11.73
N ARG A 97 -0.90 -2.13 10.73
CA ARG A 97 -1.76 -2.00 9.54
C ARG A 97 -1.83 -3.31 8.74
N TYR A 98 -0.71 -3.99 8.62
CA TYR A 98 -0.62 -5.30 7.98
C TYR A 98 -1.46 -6.31 8.75
N ALA A 99 -1.30 -6.39 10.06
CA ALA A 99 -2.02 -7.33 10.91
C ALA A 99 -3.54 -7.06 10.87
N ASP A 100 -3.96 -5.80 10.94
CA ASP A 100 -5.36 -5.38 10.81
C ASP A 100 -5.98 -5.87 9.49
N PHE A 101 -5.30 -5.61 8.36
CA PHE A 101 -5.77 -6.02 7.05
C PHE A 101 -5.66 -7.54 6.82
N LEU A 102 -4.66 -8.20 7.42
CA LEU A 102 -4.51 -9.64 7.41
C LEU A 102 -5.69 -10.33 8.10
N LEU A 103 -6.10 -9.84 9.26
CA LEU A 103 -7.25 -10.35 9.99
C LEU A 103 -8.54 -10.13 9.19
N GLU A 104 -8.71 -8.98 8.56
CA GLU A 104 -9.85 -8.72 7.68
C GLU A 104 -9.90 -9.71 6.50
N LEU A 105 -8.78 -9.88 5.79
CA LEU A 105 -8.71 -10.80 4.65
C LEU A 105 -8.95 -12.25 5.05
N ARG A 106 -8.37 -12.71 6.16
CA ARG A 106 -8.45 -14.12 6.58
C ARG A 106 -9.78 -14.46 7.24
N LEU A 107 -10.25 -13.64 8.17
CA LEU A 107 -11.41 -13.97 8.98
C LEU A 107 -12.72 -13.58 8.28
N ILE A 108 -12.72 -12.50 7.48
CA ILE A 108 -13.95 -11.95 6.90
C ILE A 108 -14.06 -12.31 5.43
N LYS A 109 -13.07 -11.92 4.63
CA LYS A 109 -13.11 -12.09 3.17
C LYS A 109 -12.75 -13.51 2.74
N ARG A 110 -12.06 -14.27 3.61
CA ARG A 110 -11.50 -15.61 3.33
C ARG A 110 -10.67 -15.64 2.04
N GLU A 111 -9.97 -14.55 1.76
CA GLU A 111 -9.14 -14.39 0.57
C GLU A 111 -7.72 -14.94 0.82
N PRO A 112 -7.03 -15.45 -0.22
CA PRO A 112 -5.66 -15.91 -0.09
C PRO A 112 -4.71 -14.73 0.20
N VAL A 113 -3.74 -14.97 1.07
CA VAL A 113 -2.73 -13.98 1.45
C VAL A 113 -1.43 -14.30 0.74
N ILE A 114 -0.89 -13.31 0.03
CA ILE A 114 0.41 -13.39 -0.61
C ILE A 114 1.45 -12.80 0.33
N LEU A 115 2.48 -13.59 0.62
CA LEU A 115 3.68 -13.16 1.33
C LEU A 115 4.83 -13.12 0.33
N LEU A 116 5.58 -12.03 0.32
CA LEU A 116 6.79 -11.94 -0.49
C LEU A 116 7.88 -12.86 0.10
N PRO A 117 8.71 -13.49 -0.74
CA PRO A 117 9.81 -14.34 -0.26
C PRO A 117 10.92 -13.52 0.42
N LEU A 118 11.11 -12.27 -0.02
CA LEU A 118 12.16 -11.39 0.48
C LEU A 118 11.93 -11.03 1.96
N ARG A 119 12.95 -11.29 2.80
CA ARG A 119 12.96 -11.02 4.25
C ARG A 119 11.76 -11.62 5.01
N ARG A 120 11.14 -12.67 4.45
CA ARG A 120 9.92 -13.29 4.97
C ARG A 120 10.05 -13.68 6.44
N THR A 121 11.13 -14.36 6.82
CA THR A 121 11.32 -14.86 8.19
C THR A 121 11.40 -13.72 9.19
N ALA A 122 12.24 -12.72 8.94
CA ALA A 122 12.38 -11.55 9.82
C ALA A 122 11.07 -10.77 9.95
N PHE A 123 10.34 -10.63 8.83
CA PHE A 123 9.03 -9.99 8.83
C PHE A 123 8.01 -10.75 9.68
N LEU A 124 7.91 -12.07 9.50
CA LEU A 124 6.97 -12.92 10.24
C LEU A 124 7.27 -12.96 11.73
N LEU A 125 8.54 -13.00 12.13
CA LEU A 125 8.94 -12.96 13.54
C LEU A 125 8.44 -11.70 14.26
N GLN A 126 8.31 -10.57 13.56
CA GLN A 126 7.76 -9.33 14.14
C GLN A 126 6.24 -9.23 13.96
N LEU A 127 5.71 -9.72 12.83
CA LEU A 127 4.29 -9.63 12.54
C LEU A 127 3.44 -10.52 13.44
N VAL A 128 3.88 -11.76 13.70
CA VAL A 128 3.13 -12.74 14.50
C VAL A 128 2.78 -12.22 15.90
N PRO A 129 3.74 -11.74 16.72
CA PRO A 129 3.42 -11.25 18.07
C PRO A 129 2.48 -10.04 18.02
N ILE A 130 2.67 -9.11 17.06
CA ILE A 130 1.76 -7.97 16.89
C ILE A 130 0.36 -8.43 16.53
N THR A 131 0.23 -9.37 15.60
CA THR A 131 -1.05 -9.92 15.16
C THR A 131 -1.77 -10.59 16.33
N LEU A 132 -1.07 -11.41 17.11
CA LEU A 132 -1.63 -12.05 18.31
C LEU A 132 -2.08 -11.01 19.35
N ALA A 133 -1.28 -9.98 19.58
CA ALA A 133 -1.60 -8.92 20.53
C ALA A 133 -2.85 -8.11 20.13
N ILE A 134 -3.01 -7.79 18.84
CA ILE A 134 -4.16 -6.98 18.39
C ILE A 134 -5.43 -7.79 18.17
N THR A 135 -5.35 -9.11 17.95
CA THR A 135 -6.49 -9.95 17.57
C THR A 135 -7.67 -9.85 18.55
N PRO A 136 -7.48 -9.94 19.89
CA PRO A 136 -8.59 -9.80 20.84
C PRO A 136 -9.28 -8.44 20.70
N PHE A 137 -8.50 -7.35 20.69
CA PHE A 137 -9.03 -6.00 20.54
C PHE A 137 -9.74 -5.80 19.20
N TRP A 138 -9.19 -6.36 18.13
CA TRP A 138 -9.77 -6.30 16.79
C TRP A 138 -11.15 -6.95 16.73
N LEU A 139 -11.34 -8.11 17.37
CA LEU A 139 -12.64 -8.79 17.44
C LEU A 139 -13.70 -7.94 18.15
N PHE A 140 -13.31 -7.24 19.23
CA PHE A 140 -14.21 -6.35 19.98
C PHE A 140 -14.49 -5.02 19.28
N ALA A 141 -13.48 -4.43 18.62
CA ALA A 141 -13.61 -3.13 17.97
C ALA A 141 -14.32 -3.20 16.61
N ARG A 142 -14.33 -4.37 15.97
CA ARG A 142 -14.89 -4.58 14.62
C ARG A 142 -16.34 -4.10 14.44
N PRO A 143 -17.31 -4.37 15.34
CA PRO A 143 -18.70 -3.95 15.15
C PRO A 143 -18.86 -2.44 14.99
N PHE A 144 -17.93 -1.66 15.53
CA PHE A 144 -17.94 -0.20 15.52
C PHE A 144 -17.22 0.42 14.30
N ARG A 145 -16.63 -0.38 13.40
CA ARG A 145 -15.87 0.09 12.23
C ARG A 145 -16.66 0.05 10.91
N ARG A 146 -17.99 0.17 10.96
CA ARG A 146 -18.84 0.22 9.77
C ARG A 146 -18.92 1.63 9.18
#